data_AF-A0A960EC66-F1
#
_entry.id   AF-A0A960EC66-F1
#
_cell.length_a   1.000
_cell.length_b   1.000
_cell.length_c   1.000
_cell.angle_alpha   90.00
_cell.angle_beta   90.00
_cell.angle_gamma   90.00
#
_symmetry.space_group_name_H-M   'P 1'
#
loop_
_entity.id
_entity.type
_entity.pdbx_description
1 polymer ?
#
loop_
_entity_poly.entity_id
_entity_poly.type
_entity_poly.pdbx_seq_one_letter_code
_entity_poly.pdbx_strand_id
1 'polypeptide(L)'
;MTEEMRFDRAMSDAEGLMWRLEKDPHLSSNFASVAILDRPPEPDALRRRMEHAVANVPRLRQRVVPSPANISAPVWADDPDFSLDRHLRRIACPKPGTVQQAIDLATLLVADPFDRTRPLWQFIVVEGLRGGKAALIAKMHHTITDGERGVELSMQYLDFERDAPEPPPLSVDSDPTPPPTADPADAVRDLIAGGMRIPMGIARQVRDLLADPTSLPDASSAATRTLHGIV
;
A
#
# COMPACT_ATOMS: atom_id res chain seq x y z
N MET A 1 -23.62 10.82 13.38
CA MET A 1 -22.43 11.70 13.43
C MET A 1 -21.29 10.84 12.94
N THR A 2 -21.07 10.81 11.62
CA THR A 2 -20.06 9.95 10.99
C THR A 2 -18.73 10.64 11.20
N GLU A 3 -17.89 10.06 12.04
CA GLU A 3 -16.53 10.55 12.27
C GLU A 3 -15.78 10.46 10.93
N GLU A 4 -15.30 11.58 10.41
CA GLU A 4 -14.53 11.61 9.16
C GLU A 4 -13.31 10.70 9.31
N MET A 5 -13.16 9.73 8.40
CA MET A 5 -12.01 8.81 8.42
C MET A 5 -10.74 9.57 8.05
N ARG A 6 -10.00 10.01 9.06
CA ARG A 6 -8.73 10.72 8.86
C ARG A 6 -7.58 9.71 8.81
N PHE A 7 -6.96 9.59 7.64
CA PHE A 7 -5.78 8.75 7.43
C PHE A 7 -4.51 9.56 7.63
N ASP A 8 -3.58 9.05 8.44
CA ASP A 8 -2.28 9.69 8.60
C ASP A 8 -1.46 9.60 7.32
N ARG A 9 -0.73 10.67 7.04
CA ARG A 9 0.09 10.80 5.83
C ARG A 9 1.40 10.03 5.96
N ALA A 10 2.06 10.10 7.11
CA ALA A 10 3.27 9.33 7.37
C ALA A 10 2.91 7.88 7.73
N MET A 11 3.70 6.93 7.24
CA MET A 11 3.61 5.54 7.70
C MET A 11 4.15 5.43 9.13
N SER A 12 3.52 4.58 9.93
CA SER A 12 4.10 4.10 11.18
C SER A 12 5.41 3.34 10.93
N ASP A 13 6.20 3.13 11.98
CA ASP A 13 7.45 2.38 11.89
C ASP A 13 7.23 0.93 11.42
N ALA A 14 6.14 0.29 11.86
CA ALA A 14 5.77 -1.06 11.46
C ALA A 14 5.40 -1.12 9.96
N GLU A 15 4.54 -0.20 9.50
CA GLU A 15 4.19 -0.10 8.09
C GLU A 15 5.42 0.18 7.22
N GLY A 16 6.26 1.14 7.64
CA GLY A 16 7.48 1.50 6.95
C GLY A 16 8.48 0.33 6.87
N LEU A 17 8.57 -0.50 7.92
CA LEU A 17 9.37 -1.72 7.91
C LEU A 17 8.82 -2.75 6.91
N MET A 18 7.53 -3.09 6.98
CA MET A 18 6.89 -4.04 6.06
C MET A 18 7.10 -3.63 4.59
N TRP A 19 6.83 -2.36 4.28
CA TRP A 19 7.03 -1.83 2.93
C TRP A 19 8.49 -1.88 2.45
N ARG A 20 9.46 -1.74 3.36
CA ARG A 20 10.89 -1.87 3.02
C ARG A 20 11.27 -3.33 2.76
N LEU A 21 10.74 -4.26 3.56
CA LEU A 21 10.99 -5.69 3.45
C LEU A 21 10.38 -6.30 2.19
N GLU A 22 9.30 -5.73 1.65
CA GLU A 22 8.64 -6.14 0.38
C GLU A 22 9.60 -6.19 -0.83
N LYS A 23 10.83 -5.63 -0.75
CA LYS A 23 11.86 -5.84 -1.79
C LYS A 23 12.28 -7.30 -1.93
N ASP A 24 12.21 -8.07 -0.84
CA ASP A 24 12.45 -9.50 -0.84
C ASP A 24 11.11 -10.23 -0.95
N PRO A 25 10.87 -10.99 -2.02
CA PRO A 25 9.64 -11.78 -2.18
C PRO A 25 9.35 -12.72 -1.00
N HIS A 26 10.36 -13.17 -0.26
CA HIS A 26 10.17 -14.07 0.89
C HIS A 26 9.71 -13.34 2.15
N LEU A 27 9.91 -12.04 2.21
CA LEU A 27 9.50 -11.17 3.31
C LEU A 27 8.32 -10.27 2.90
N SER A 28 7.69 -10.62 1.77
CA SER A 28 6.53 -9.90 1.29
C SER A 28 5.40 -9.97 2.31
N SER A 29 4.74 -8.82 2.50
CA SER A 29 3.56 -8.71 3.37
C SER A 29 2.28 -8.65 2.55
N ASN A 30 2.26 -9.35 1.40
CA ASN A 30 1.07 -9.52 0.60
C ASN A 30 0.20 -10.63 1.19
N PHE A 31 -1.10 -10.40 1.20
CA PHE A 31 -2.09 -11.42 1.48
C PHE A 31 -3.18 -11.39 0.41
N ALA A 32 -3.93 -12.49 0.31
CA ALA A 32 -5.09 -12.54 -0.55
C ALA A 32 -6.25 -13.24 0.15
N SER A 33 -7.45 -12.75 -0.07
CA SER A 33 -8.69 -13.46 0.26
C SER A 33 -9.37 -13.96 -1.00
N VAL A 34 -10.09 -15.07 -0.88
CA VAL A 34 -10.88 -15.66 -1.98
C VAL A 34 -12.32 -15.82 -1.51
N ALA A 35 -13.23 -15.03 -2.08
CA ALA A 35 -14.66 -15.16 -1.85
C ALA A 35 -15.29 -15.94 -3.01
N ILE A 36 -16.05 -17.00 -2.70
CA ILE A 36 -16.82 -17.74 -3.70
C ILE A 36 -18.21 -17.12 -3.83
N LEU A 37 -18.54 -16.69 -5.04
CA LEU A 37 -19.79 -16.06 -5.38
C LEU A 37 -20.76 -17.09 -5.96
N ASP A 38 -22.05 -16.94 -5.65
CA ASP A 38 -23.11 -17.78 -6.21
C ASP A 38 -23.27 -17.58 -7.73
N ARG A 39 -22.97 -16.37 -8.22
CA ARG A 39 -22.92 -15.98 -9.63
C ARG A 39 -21.85 -14.90 -9.88
N PRO A 40 -21.44 -14.66 -11.14
CA PRO A 40 -20.62 -13.50 -11.48
C PRO A 40 -21.32 -12.19 -11.09
N PRO A 41 -20.59 -11.21 -10.52
CA PRO A 41 -21.14 -9.90 -10.25
C PRO A 41 -21.45 -9.16 -11.56
N GLU A 42 -22.44 -8.28 -11.53
CA GLU A 42 -22.74 -7.43 -12.68
C GLU A 42 -21.58 -6.42 -12.86
N PRO A 43 -20.97 -6.33 -14.07
CA PRO A 43 -19.85 -5.47 -14.38
C PRO A 43 -19.93 -4.05 -13.81
N ASP A 44 -21.03 -3.36 -14.11
CA ASP A 44 -21.14 -1.93 -13.90
C ASP A 44 -21.47 -1.64 -12.43
N ALA A 45 -22.29 -2.49 -11.80
CA ALA A 45 -22.58 -2.43 -10.38
C ALA A 45 -21.33 -2.64 -9.52
N LEU A 46 -20.49 -3.63 -9.86
CA LEU A 46 -19.22 -3.85 -9.15
C LEU A 46 -18.29 -2.65 -9.32
N ARG A 47 -18.17 -2.11 -10.55
CA ARG A 47 -17.38 -0.92 -10.82
C ARG A 47 -17.84 0.26 -9.97
N ARG A 48 -19.13 0.59 -9.98
CA ARG A 48 -19.68 1.71 -9.19
C ARG A 48 -19.40 1.55 -7.69
N ARG A 49 -19.51 0.33 -7.17
CA ARG A 49 -19.19 0.03 -5.76
C ARG A 49 -17.72 0.23 -5.45
N MET A 50 -16.83 -0.16 -6.35
CA MET A 50 -15.39 0.08 -6.21
C MET A 50 -15.01 1.56 -6.38
N GLU A 51 -15.66 2.31 -7.27
CA GLU A 51 -15.47 3.76 -7.40
C GLU A 51 -15.91 4.48 -6.12
N HIS A 52 -17.04 4.06 -5.54
CA HIS A 52 -17.51 4.57 -4.26
C HIS A 52 -16.52 4.29 -3.12
N ALA A 53 -16.00 3.06 -3.06
CA ALA A 53 -14.95 2.66 -2.14
C ALA A 53 -13.70 3.54 -2.27
N VAL A 54 -13.19 3.73 -3.48
CA VAL A 54 -11.97 4.52 -3.74
C VAL A 54 -12.16 6.00 -3.36
N ALA A 55 -13.34 6.56 -3.59
CA ALA A 55 -13.61 7.96 -3.25
C ALA A 55 -13.67 8.18 -1.73
N ASN A 56 -14.34 7.29 -1.01
CA ASN A 56 -14.50 7.41 0.45
C ASN A 56 -13.25 6.98 1.23
N VAL A 57 -12.34 6.25 0.57
CA VAL A 57 -11.12 5.77 1.20
C VAL A 57 -9.92 6.24 0.38
N PRO A 58 -9.34 7.40 0.73
CA PRO A 58 -8.16 7.94 0.08
C PRO A 58 -7.01 6.93 -0.05
N ARG A 59 -6.84 6.02 0.93
CA ARG A 59 -5.77 5.03 0.90
C ARG A 59 -5.80 4.12 -0.33
N LEU A 60 -6.97 3.89 -0.95
CA LEU A 60 -7.06 3.08 -2.18
C LEU A 60 -6.54 3.80 -3.43
N ARG A 61 -6.45 5.12 -3.42
CA ARG A 61 -5.85 5.90 -4.52
C ARG A 61 -4.44 6.39 -4.19
N GLN A 62 -3.87 5.95 -3.07
CA GLN A 62 -2.56 6.39 -2.61
C GLN A 62 -1.47 5.34 -2.81
N ARG A 63 -0.27 5.82 -3.13
CA ARG A 63 0.97 5.05 -3.19
C ARG A 63 1.93 5.51 -2.09
N VAL A 64 2.88 4.64 -1.75
CA VAL A 64 3.94 4.99 -0.81
C VAL A 64 5.06 5.72 -1.55
N VAL A 65 5.45 6.88 -1.03
CA VAL A 65 6.58 7.68 -1.47
C VAL A 65 7.71 7.51 -0.45
N PRO A 66 8.85 6.91 -0.83
CA PRO A 66 10.00 6.82 0.07
C PRO A 66 10.59 8.19 0.38
N SER A 67 11.09 8.35 1.60
CA SER A 67 12.03 9.44 1.90
C SER A 67 13.33 9.27 1.11
N PRO A 68 13.94 10.37 0.63
CA PRO A 68 15.32 10.35 0.14
C PRO A 68 16.24 9.64 1.15
N ALA A 69 17.06 8.70 0.65
CA ALA A 69 17.99 7.89 1.44
C ALA A 69 17.40 7.20 2.71
N ASN A 70 16.08 6.99 2.78
CA ASN A 70 15.38 6.45 3.96
C ASN A 70 15.60 7.25 5.26
N ILE A 71 15.82 8.56 5.17
CA ILE A 71 16.12 9.43 6.32
C ILE A 71 14.89 9.65 7.22
N SER A 72 13.68 9.65 6.65
CA SER A 72 12.42 9.70 7.40
C SER A 72 11.47 8.55 7.03
N ALA A 73 10.34 8.48 7.74
CA ALA A 73 9.27 7.55 7.43
C ALA A 73 8.75 7.78 6.00
N PRO A 74 8.49 6.71 5.22
CA PRO A 74 7.79 6.86 3.95
C PRO A 74 6.40 7.47 4.18
N VAL A 75 5.90 8.17 3.16
CA VAL A 75 4.61 8.86 3.25
C VAL A 75 3.66 8.34 2.18
N TRP A 76 2.37 8.31 2.50
CA TRP A 76 1.32 8.10 1.53
C TRP A 76 1.06 9.39 0.75
N ALA A 77 0.90 9.25 -0.57
CA ALA A 77 0.50 10.35 -1.45
C ALA A 77 -0.42 9.81 -2.55
N ASP A 78 -1.32 10.65 -3.06
CA ASP A 78 -2.22 10.25 -4.13
C ASP A 78 -1.41 9.86 -5.39
N ASP A 79 -1.82 8.76 -6.03
CA ASP A 79 -1.28 8.34 -7.32
C ASP A 79 -1.88 9.25 -8.42
N PRO A 80 -1.07 10.13 -9.06
CA PRO A 80 -1.58 11.06 -10.06
C PRO A 80 -2.13 10.34 -11.30
N ASP A 81 -1.69 9.11 -11.55
CA ASP A 81 -2.08 8.34 -12.71
C ASP A 81 -3.17 7.32 -12.38
N PHE A 82 -3.71 7.32 -11.16
CA PHE A 82 -4.62 6.29 -10.64
C PHE A 82 -5.72 5.90 -11.64
N SER A 83 -5.91 4.59 -11.83
CA SER A 83 -6.96 4.05 -12.70
C SER A 83 -7.50 2.77 -12.11
N LEU A 84 -8.80 2.77 -11.80
CA LEU A 84 -9.49 1.60 -11.25
C LEU A 84 -9.32 0.36 -12.12
N ASP A 85 -9.24 0.51 -13.44
CA ASP A 85 -9.07 -0.61 -14.36
C ASP A 85 -7.83 -1.43 -14.02
N ARG A 86 -6.75 -0.79 -13.55
CA ARG A 86 -5.51 -1.49 -13.19
C ARG A 86 -5.67 -2.38 -11.96
N HIS A 87 -6.58 -2.02 -11.08
CA HIS A 87 -6.81 -2.70 -9.81
C HIS A 87 -8.00 -3.65 -9.87
N LEU A 88 -9.00 -3.41 -10.72
CA LEU A 88 -10.17 -4.27 -10.90
C LEU A 88 -10.07 -5.02 -12.23
N ARG A 89 -9.80 -6.33 -12.16
CA ARG A 89 -9.69 -7.20 -13.33
C ARG A 89 -10.77 -8.27 -13.34
N ARG A 90 -11.07 -8.77 -14.54
CA ARG A 90 -11.98 -9.90 -14.76
C ARG A 90 -11.33 -10.88 -15.70
N ILE A 91 -11.38 -12.15 -15.36
CA ILE A 91 -10.82 -13.24 -16.15
C ILE A 91 -11.77 -14.43 -16.16
N ALA A 92 -11.63 -15.29 -17.16
CA ALA A 92 -12.35 -16.56 -17.22
C ALA A 92 -11.49 -17.69 -16.67
N CYS A 93 -12.08 -18.53 -15.83
CA CYS A 93 -11.48 -19.78 -15.39
C CYS A 93 -11.55 -20.81 -16.53
N PRO A 94 -10.42 -21.43 -16.92
CA PRO A 94 -10.46 -22.50 -17.89
C PRO A 94 -11.21 -23.72 -17.32
N LYS A 95 -11.86 -24.49 -18.21
CA LYS A 95 -12.46 -25.78 -17.81
C LYS A 95 -11.41 -26.63 -17.08
N PRO A 96 -11.76 -27.31 -15.98
CA PRO A 96 -13.13 -27.62 -15.52
C PRO A 96 -13.84 -26.56 -14.65
N GLY A 97 -13.22 -25.42 -14.34
CA GLY A 97 -13.84 -24.35 -13.54
C GLY A 97 -13.97 -24.69 -12.05
N THR A 98 -12.96 -25.31 -11.44
CA THR A 98 -13.01 -25.70 -10.01
C THR A 98 -12.63 -24.54 -9.10
N VAL A 99 -13.11 -24.59 -7.85
CA VAL A 99 -12.66 -23.66 -6.79
C VAL A 99 -11.15 -23.76 -6.58
N GLN A 100 -10.58 -24.97 -6.70
CA GLN A 100 -9.13 -25.16 -6.59
C GLN A 100 -8.36 -24.33 -7.62
N GLN A 101 -8.83 -24.23 -8.87
CA GLN A 101 -8.17 -23.38 -9.88
C GLN A 101 -8.16 -21.89 -9.49
N ALA A 102 -9.19 -21.42 -8.79
CA ALA A 102 -9.22 -20.05 -8.26
C ALA A 102 -8.25 -19.87 -7.08
N ILE A 103 -8.14 -20.86 -6.19
CA ILE A 103 -7.18 -20.86 -5.06
C ILE A 103 -5.73 -20.93 -5.57
N ASP A 104 -5.46 -21.78 -6.56
CA ASP A 104 -4.14 -21.91 -7.18
C ASP A 104 -3.72 -20.58 -7.82
N LEU A 105 -4.65 -19.93 -8.53
CA LEU A 105 -4.41 -18.59 -9.06
C LEU A 105 -4.15 -17.57 -7.94
N ALA A 106 -4.95 -17.57 -6.87
CA ALA A 106 -4.73 -16.67 -5.74
C ALA A 106 -3.34 -16.86 -5.11
N THR A 107 -2.86 -18.11 -5.05
CA THR A 107 -1.51 -18.45 -4.56
C THR A 107 -0.42 -17.86 -5.44
N LEU A 108 -0.58 -17.93 -6.76
CA LEU A 108 0.37 -17.29 -7.69
C LEU A 108 0.33 -15.77 -7.58
N LEU A 109 -0.86 -15.20 -7.47
CA LEU A 109 -1.05 -13.75 -7.36
C LEU A 109 -0.45 -13.18 -6.08
N VAL A 110 -0.60 -13.85 -4.94
CA VAL A 110 -0.04 -13.36 -3.66
C VAL A 110 1.49 -13.45 -3.63
N ALA A 111 2.06 -14.45 -4.30
CA ALA A 111 3.51 -14.62 -4.43
C ALA A 111 4.17 -13.62 -5.40
N ASP A 112 3.39 -13.08 -6.35
CA ASP A 112 3.84 -12.01 -7.24
C ASP A 112 3.95 -10.69 -6.45
N PRO A 113 5.09 -9.99 -6.41
CA PRO A 113 5.21 -8.73 -5.67
C PRO A 113 4.44 -7.59 -6.35
N PHE A 114 3.99 -6.60 -5.58
CA PHE A 114 3.35 -5.42 -6.16
C PHE A 114 4.36 -4.48 -6.83
N ASP A 115 3.89 -3.78 -7.87
CA ASP A 115 4.54 -2.54 -8.33
C ASP A 115 4.36 -1.45 -7.27
N ARG A 116 5.44 -1.13 -6.56
CA ARG A 116 5.45 -0.18 -5.44
C ARG A 116 5.29 1.28 -5.84
N THR A 117 5.24 1.58 -7.13
CA THR A 117 4.92 2.92 -7.63
C THR A 117 3.42 3.19 -7.65
N ARG A 118 2.58 2.26 -7.20
CA ARG A 118 1.12 2.29 -7.29
C ARG A 118 0.46 1.91 -5.95
N PRO A 119 -0.86 2.12 -5.81
CA PRO A 119 -1.61 1.56 -4.69
C PRO A 119 -1.49 0.03 -4.64
N LEU A 120 -1.17 -0.51 -3.47
CA LEU A 120 -0.78 -1.92 -3.27
C LEU A 120 -1.97 -2.87 -3.06
N TRP A 121 -2.97 -2.81 -3.94
CA TRP A 121 -4.15 -3.67 -3.88
C TRP A 121 -4.65 -4.04 -5.28
N GLN A 122 -5.35 -5.17 -5.38
CA GLN A 122 -5.95 -5.67 -6.63
C GLN A 122 -7.14 -6.59 -6.34
N PHE A 123 -8.22 -6.43 -7.11
CA PHE A 123 -9.38 -7.31 -7.14
C PHE A 123 -9.47 -8.01 -8.50
N ILE A 124 -9.64 -9.33 -8.49
CA ILE A 124 -9.77 -10.14 -9.69
C ILE A 124 -11.03 -10.99 -9.57
N VAL A 125 -11.99 -10.75 -10.47
CA VAL A 125 -13.15 -11.63 -10.64
C VAL A 125 -12.76 -12.77 -11.56
N VAL A 126 -12.92 -14.00 -11.08
CA VAL A 126 -12.69 -15.25 -11.81
C VAL A 126 -14.04 -15.86 -12.15
N GLU A 127 -14.44 -15.78 -13.42
CA GLU A 127 -15.74 -16.26 -13.91
C GLU A 127 -15.66 -17.67 -14.48
N GLY A 128 -16.80 -18.30 -14.70
CA GLY A 128 -16.85 -19.63 -15.33
C GLY A 128 -16.52 -20.77 -14.38
N LEU A 129 -16.66 -20.57 -13.06
CA LEU A 129 -16.61 -21.67 -12.11
C LEU A 129 -17.86 -22.57 -12.27
N ARG A 130 -17.68 -23.85 -11.92
CA ARG A 130 -18.71 -24.88 -12.03
C ARG A 130 -19.98 -24.47 -11.28
N GLY A 131 -21.13 -24.71 -11.91
CA GLY A 131 -22.43 -24.35 -11.37
C GLY A 131 -22.79 -22.88 -11.58
N GLY A 132 -22.16 -22.20 -12.56
CA GLY A 132 -22.44 -20.80 -12.88
C GLY A 132 -21.90 -19.82 -11.84
N LYS A 133 -20.92 -20.25 -11.04
CA LYS A 133 -20.31 -19.48 -9.95
C LYS A 133 -19.17 -18.59 -10.44
N ALA A 134 -18.71 -17.72 -9.58
CA ALA A 134 -17.47 -16.96 -9.75
C ALA A 134 -16.66 -16.97 -8.44
N ALA A 135 -15.41 -16.53 -8.50
CA ALA A 135 -14.63 -16.17 -7.33
C ALA A 135 -14.19 -14.71 -7.42
N LEU A 136 -14.08 -14.05 -6.28
CA LEU A 136 -13.41 -12.76 -6.17
C LEU A 136 -12.14 -12.96 -5.36
N ILE A 137 -11.00 -12.65 -5.97
CA ILE A 137 -9.70 -12.66 -5.32
C ILE A 137 -9.34 -11.22 -4.98
N ALA A 138 -9.17 -10.91 -3.70
CA ALA A 138 -8.71 -9.59 -3.26
C ALA A 138 -7.28 -9.74 -2.71
N LYS A 139 -6.29 -9.28 -3.48
CA LYS A 139 -4.88 -9.23 -3.10
C LYS A 139 -4.55 -7.86 -2.56
N MET A 140 -3.91 -7.78 -1.40
CA MET A 140 -3.57 -6.52 -0.75
C MET A 140 -2.23 -6.64 -0.02
N HIS A 141 -1.52 -5.52 0.13
CA HIS A 141 -0.36 -5.42 1.00
C HIS A 141 -0.81 -5.00 2.41
N HIS A 142 -0.25 -5.61 3.45
CA HIS A 142 -0.61 -5.36 4.85
C HIS A 142 -0.57 -3.87 5.23
N THR A 143 0.31 -3.06 4.66
CA THR A 143 0.34 -1.61 4.95
C THR A 143 -0.93 -0.85 4.56
N ILE A 144 -1.79 -1.41 3.70
CA ILE A 144 -3.10 -0.82 3.40
C ILE A 144 -4.11 -1.12 4.52
N THR A 145 -3.94 -2.25 5.19
CA THR A 145 -4.84 -2.76 6.23
C THR A 145 -4.32 -2.54 7.65
N ASP A 146 -3.05 -2.19 7.80
CA ASP A 146 -2.37 -2.17 9.08
C ASP A 146 -2.24 -0.72 9.57
N GLY A 147 -3.19 -0.38 10.43
CA GLY A 147 -3.38 0.85 11.18
C GLY A 147 -4.67 0.67 12.00
N GLU A 148 -4.92 1.47 13.04
CA GLU A 148 -6.08 1.28 13.94
C GLU A 148 -7.46 1.22 13.23
N ARG A 149 -7.53 1.63 11.96
CA ARG A 149 -8.75 1.69 11.13
C ARG A 149 -8.73 0.79 9.88
N GLY A 150 -7.65 0.07 9.59
CA GLY A 150 -7.54 -0.74 8.37
C GLY A 150 -8.37 -2.03 8.37
N VAL A 151 -8.83 -2.48 9.56
CA VAL A 151 -9.83 -3.55 9.71
C VAL A 151 -11.24 -3.05 9.35
N GLU A 152 -11.63 -1.83 9.73
CA GLU A 152 -12.90 -1.22 9.28
C GLU A 152 -12.94 -1.02 7.77
N LEU A 153 -11.78 -0.73 7.17
CA LEU A 153 -11.58 -0.65 5.73
C LEU A 153 -11.94 -1.96 5.01
N SER A 154 -11.50 -3.09 5.58
CA SER A 154 -11.80 -4.40 5.03
C SER A 154 -13.30 -4.69 5.03
N MET A 155 -14.06 -4.17 6.00
CA MET A 155 -15.51 -4.36 6.08
C MET A 155 -16.30 -3.50 5.07
N GLN A 156 -15.77 -2.37 4.61
CA GLN A 156 -16.44 -1.53 3.62
C GLN A 156 -16.34 -2.04 2.17
N TYR A 157 -15.28 -2.78 1.80
CA TYR A 157 -15.15 -3.37 0.45
C TYR A 157 -15.66 -4.79 0.36
N LEU A 158 -15.72 -5.51 1.48
CA LEU A 158 -16.16 -6.90 1.54
C LEU A 158 -17.67 -7.04 1.81
N ASP A 159 -18.41 -5.93 1.86
CA ASP A 159 -19.87 -5.98 1.87
C ASP A 159 -20.38 -6.42 0.48
N PHE A 160 -20.28 -7.74 0.26
CA PHE A 160 -20.83 -8.51 -0.84
C PHE A 160 -22.12 -9.22 -0.42
N GLU A 161 -22.94 -8.56 0.41
CA GLU A 161 -24.32 -9.03 0.55
C GLU A 161 -24.96 -9.13 -0.84
N ARG A 162 -25.66 -10.24 -1.07
CA ARG A 162 -26.19 -10.64 -2.39
C ARG A 162 -27.00 -9.54 -3.08
N ASP A 163 -27.72 -8.77 -2.27
CA ASP A 163 -28.63 -7.71 -2.67
C ASP A 163 -28.34 -6.42 -1.86
N ALA A 164 -27.06 -6.14 -1.61
CA ALA A 164 -26.64 -4.91 -0.93
C ALA A 164 -27.19 -3.68 -1.65
N PRO A 165 -27.71 -2.67 -0.93
CA PRO A 165 -28.15 -1.42 -1.53
C PRO A 165 -27.04 -0.77 -2.36
N GLU A 166 -27.43 -0.15 -3.48
CA GLU A 166 -26.49 0.63 -4.28
C GLU A 166 -25.91 1.75 -3.42
N PRO A 167 -24.58 1.98 -3.45
CA PRO A 167 -24.00 3.06 -2.69
C PRO A 167 -24.61 4.41 -3.10
N PRO A 168 -24.74 5.36 -2.17
CA PRO A 168 -25.22 6.69 -2.49
C PRO A 168 -24.33 7.37 -3.54
N PRO A 169 -24.85 8.35 -4.29
CA PRO A 169 -24.04 9.13 -5.22
C PRO A 169 -22.83 9.74 -4.50
N LEU A 170 -21.67 9.71 -5.16
CA LEU A 170 -20.45 10.32 -4.66
C LEU A 170 -20.65 11.82 -4.41
N SER A 171 -20.36 12.29 -3.19
CA SER A 171 -20.16 13.72 -2.92
C SER A 171 -18.77 14.13 -3.41
N VAL A 172 -18.68 15.23 -4.15
CA VAL A 172 -17.49 15.60 -4.95
C VAL A 172 -16.34 16.22 -4.13
N ASP A 173 -16.47 16.34 -2.81
CA ASP A 173 -15.57 17.14 -1.99
C ASP A 173 -14.53 16.29 -1.24
N SER A 174 -13.54 15.78 -1.97
CA SER A 174 -12.31 15.27 -1.36
C SER A 174 -11.13 15.80 -2.13
N ASP A 175 -10.60 16.93 -1.68
CA ASP A 175 -9.41 17.53 -2.29
C ASP A 175 -8.27 16.49 -2.32
N PRO A 176 -7.58 16.33 -3.48
CA PRO A 176 -6.42 15.46 -3.56
C PRO A 176 -5.36 15.90 -2.55
N THR A 177 -4.72 14.95 -1.86
CA THR A 177 -3.52 15.24 -1.08
C THR A 177 -2.33 15.23 -2.03
N PRO A 178 -1.76 16.39 -2.40
CA PRO A 178 -0.66 16.43 -3.36
C PRO A 178 0.57 15.72 -2.79
N PRO A 179 1.36 15.03 -3.63
CA PRO A 179 2.66 14.49 -3.21
C PRO A 179 3.52 15.63 -2.65
N PRO A 180 4.38 15.35 -1.64
CA PRO A 180 5.24 16.40 -1.13
C PRO A 180 6.14 16.88 -2.26
N THR A 181 6.17 18.19 -2.49
CA THR A 181 7.25 18.80 -3.25
C THR A 181 8.54 18.53 -2.49
N ALA A 182 9.58 18.05 -3.16
CA ALA A 182 10.90 17.86 -2.55
C ALA A 182 11.56 19.23 -2.30
N ASP A 183 10.94 20.06 -1.47
CA ASP A 183 11.54 21.30 -1.00
C ASP A 183 12.49 20.95 0.17
N PRO A 184 13.80 21.19 0.05
CA PRO A 184 14.76 20.94 1.11
C PRO A 184 14.41 21.67 2.43
N ALA A 185 13.61 22.74 2.41
CA ALA A 185 13.17 23.43 3.61
C ALA A 185 12.16 22.63 4.45
N ASP A 186 11.28 21.85 3.82
CA ASP A 186 10.28 21.03 4.51
C ASP A 186 10.93 19.81 5.18
N ALA A 187 11.93 19.21 4.52
CA ALA A 187 12.74 18.14 5.12
C ALA A 187 13.47 18.60 6.39
N VAL A 188 13.98 19.84 6.42
CA VAL A 188 14.63 20.43 7.60
C VAL A 188 13.60 20.71 8.71
N ARG A 189 12.39 21.15 8.36
CA ARG A 189 11.33 21.41 9.33
C ARG A 189 10.81 20.12 9.97
N ASP A 190 10.66 19.05 9.20
CA ASP A 190 10.27 17.73 9.72
C ASP A 190 11.35 17.12 10.62
N LEU A 191 12.63 17.34 10.32
CA LEU A 191 13.75 16.98 11.19
C LEU A 191 13.74 17.72 12.54
N ILE A 192 13.29 18.97 12.55
CA ILE A 192 13.18 19.81 13.77
C ILE A 192 11.91 19.46 14.56
N ALA A 193 10.78 19.24 13.88
CA ALA A 193 9.51 18.89 14.51
C ALA A 193 9.48 17.44 15.04
N GLY A 194 10.24 16.53 14.40
CA GLY A 194 10.31 15.10 14.75
C GLY A 194 11.13 14.77 16.01
N GLY A 195 11.64 15.76 16.76
CA GLY A 195 12.14 15.55 18.11
C GLY A 195 13.30 14.56 18.28
N MET A 196 14.08 14.28 17.23
CA MET A 196 15.17 13.31 17.31
C MET A 196 16.41 13.96 17.94
N ARG A 197 16.78 13.53 19.15
CA ARG A 197 18.09 13.89 19.75
C ARG A 197 19.19 13.25 18.91
N ILE A 198 19.81 14.04 18.04
CA ILE A 198 20.97 13.61 17.25
C ILE A 198 22.12 13.34 18.24
N PRO A 199 22.65 12.10 18.34
CA PRO A 199 23.81 11.83 19.17
C PRO A 199 24.99 12.67 18.67
N MET A 200 25.70 13.35 19.58
CA MET A 200 26.74 14.35 19.27
C MET A 200 27.83 13.87 18.28
N GLY A 201 27.98 12.56 18.08
CA GLY A 201 28.88 11.98 17.08
C GLY A 201 28.51 12.31 15.63
N ILE A 202 27.20 12.36 15.30
CA ILE A 202 26.72 12.61 13.92
C ILE A 202 26.84 14.10 13.58
N ALA A 203 26.63 15.00 14.55
CA ALA A 203 26.75 16.43 14.36
C ALA A 203 28.19 16.87 14.00
N ARG A 204 29.22 16.21 14.56
CA ARG A 204 30.62 16.45 14.14
C ARG A 204 30.85 15.99 12.71
N GLN A 205 30.29 14.84 12.33
CA GLN A 205 30.50 14.26 11.01
C GLN A 205 29.88 15.11 9.89
N VAL A 206 28.69 15.70 10.13
CA VAL A 206 28.05 16.67 9.22
C VAL A 206 28.83 17.99 9.15
N ARG A 207 29.35 18.48 10.28
CA ARG A 207 30.18 19.69 10.31
C ARG A 207 31.49 19.50 9.54
N ASP A 208 32.14 18.36 9.73
CA ASP A 208 33.44 18.09 9.11
C ASP A 208 33.27 17.86 7.57
N LEU A 209 32.13 17.31 7.13
CA LEU A 209 31.72 17.23 5.71
C LEU A 209 31.44 18.59 5.05
N LEU A 210 30.88 19.54 5.81
CA LEU A 210 30.66 20.91 5.33
C LEU A 210 31.96 21.74 5.32
N ALA A 211 32.92 21.39 6.16
CA ALA A 211 34.21 22.07 6.24
C ALA A 211 35.21 21.60 5.17
N ASP A 212 35.13 20.34 4.74
CA ASP A 212 35.97 19.81 3.65
C ASP A 212 35.19 18.83 2.75
N PRO A 213 34.54 19.32 1.67
CA PRO A 213 33.77 18.48 0.76
C PRO A 213 34.64 17.54 -0.10
N THR A 214 35.97 17.57 0.03
CA THR A 214 36.89 16.67 -0.69
C THR A 214 37.36 15.48 0.15
N SER A 215 37.07 15.45 1.47
CA SER A 215 37.34 14.27 2.30
C SER A 215 36.20 13.25 2.20
N LEU A 216 36.16 12.49 1.10
CA LEU A 216 35.44 11.22 1.05
C LEU A 216 36.40 10.10 1.54
N PRO A 217 36.33 9.62 2.79
CA PRO A 217 36.92 8.34 3.12
C PRO A 217 36.04 7.21 2.58
N ASP A 218 36.65 6.21 1.94
CA ASP A 218 36.01 4.99 1.44
C ASP A 218 35.10 4.39 2.52
N ALA A 219 33.79 4.53 2.33
CA ALA A 219 32.72 4.06 3.21
C ALA A 219 32.63 2.52 3.35
N SER A 220 33.64 1.80 2.85
CA SER A 220 33.80 0.35 2.96
C SER A 220 34.33 -0.08 4.34
N SER A 221 35.15 0.72 5.04
CA SER A 221 35.83 0.27 6.27
C SER A 221 35.10 0.54 7.59
N ALA A 222 34.05 1.37 7.58
CA ALA A 222 33.27 1.69 8.78
C ALA A 222 32.17 0.65 9.07
N ALA A 223 31.63 0.01 8.03
CA ALA A 223 30.58 -1.01 8.17
C ALA A 223 31.10 -2.31 8.82
N THR A 224 32.36 -2.68 8.61
CA THR A 224 32.93 -3.94 9.10
C THR A 224 33.21 -3.93 10.61
N ARG A 225 33.33 -2.76 11.25
CA ARG A 225 33.69 -2.67 12.68
C ARG A 225 32.48 -2.73 13.62
N THR A 226 31.28 -2.43 13.13
CA THR A 226 30.05 -2.46 13.93
C THR A 226 29.51 -3.89 14.10
N LEU A 227 29.86 -4.82 13.22
CA LEU A 227 29.41 -6.22 13.26
C LEU A 227 30.16 -7.11 14.26
N HIS A 228 31.28 -6.65 14.84
CA HIS A 228 32.06 -7.44 15.81
C HIS A 228 31.80 -7.08 17.28
N GLY A 229 30.94 -6.09 17.56
CA GLY A 229 30.65 -5.61 18.91
C GLY A 229 29.37 -6.17 19.54
N ILE A 230 28.66 -7.06 18.83
CA ILE A 230 27.41 -7.68 19.29
C ILE A 230 27.52 -9.20 19.06
N VAL A 231 28.46 -9.82 19.78
CA VAL A 231 28.40 -11.22 20.23
C VAL A 231 28.90 -11.22 21.66
#